data_AF-A0A6S7GMN1-F1
#
_entry.id   AF-A0A6S7GMN1-F1
#
_cell.length_a   1.000
_cell.length_b   1.000
_cell.length_c   1.000
_cell.angle_alpha   90.00
_cell.angle_beta   90.00
_cell.angle_gamma   90.00
#
_symmetry.space_group_name_H-M   'P 1'
#
loop_
_entity.id
_entity.type
_entity.pdbx_description
1 polymer ?
#
loop_
_entity_poly.entity_id
_entity_poly.type
_entity_poly.pdbx_seq_one_letter_code
_entity_poly.pdbx_strand_id
1 'polypeptide(L)'
;TLLIKLYGTYGIVLEISDIECGRMAYAKESGFHFREIKGNLFSCEKDTSLAHCISADVHMGKGIAATFKKMFGGVDELRRQGGKPGDVSMLQRDERFIYYL
;
A
#
# COMPACT_ATOMS: atom_id res chain seq x y z
N THR A 1 -15.92 0.11 -6.70
CA THR A 1 -16.04 0.79 -5.40
C THR A 1 -15.56 -0.17 -4.32
N LEU A 2 -14.27 -0.21 -4.03
CA LEU A 2 -13.73 -1.01 -2.93
C LEU A 2 -13.53 -0.08 -1.74
N LEU A 3 -14.43 -0.19 -0.76
CA LEU A 3 -14.51 0.66 0.40
C LEU A 3 -13.77 -0.03 1.55
N ILE A 4 -12.50 0.30 1.77
CA ILE A 4 -11.74 -0.22 2.92
C ILE A 4 -12.02 0.72 4.10
N LYS A 5 -13.03 0.40 4.90
CA LYS A 5 -13.27 1.00 6.21
C LYS A 5 -12.30 0.39 7.23
N LEU A 6 -11.24 1.11 7.57
CA LEU A 6 -10.40 0.77 8.73
C LEU A 6 -10.99 1.44 9.98
N TYR A 7 -11.63 0.65 10.84
CA TYR A 7 -11.94 1.06 12.22
C TYR A 7 -11.01 0.33 13.18
N GLY A 8 -10.22 1.09 13.96
CA GLY A 8 -9.59 0.59 15.18
C GLY A 8 -8.11 0.22 15.07
N THR A 9 -7.45 0.23 16.22
CA THR A 9 -6.02 0.30 16.54
C THR A 9 -5.10 -0.84 16.05
N TYR A 10 -5.51 -1.65 15.08
CA TYR A 10 -4.73 -2.77 14.57
C TYR A 10 -4.54 -2.60 13.06
N GLY A 11 -3.29 -2.34 12.65
CA GLY A 11 -2.94 -2.09 11.26
C GLY A 11 -3.18 -3.32 10.39
N ILE A 12 -3.95 -3.15 9.32
CA ILE A 12 -4.19 -4.16 8.29
C ILE A 12 -3.13 -3.97 7.20
N VAL A 13 -2.41 -5.04 6.90
CA VAL A 13 -1.50 -5.12 5.76
C VAL A 13 -2.29 -5.81 4.65
N LEU A 14 -2.68 -5.06 3.64
CA LEU A 14 -3.18 -5.64 2.40
C LEU A 14 -1.96 -5.92 1.53
N GLU A 15 -1.64 -7.20 1.38
CA GLU A 15 -0.78 -7.67 0.30
C GLU A 15 -1.60 -7.51 -0.99
N ILE A 16 -1.29 -6.48 -1.77
CA ILE A 16 -1.77 -6.38 -3.15
C ILE A 16 -0.78 -7.22 -3.96
N SER A 17 -1.09 -8.50 -4.12
CA SER A 17 -0.56 -9.26 -5.24
C SER A 17 -1.26 -8.77 -6.51
N ASP A 18 -0.46 -8.47 -7.52
CA ASP A 18 -0.83 -8.23 -8.92
C ASP A 18 -1.17 -6.79 -9.33
N ILE A 19 -0.13 -5.95 -9.42
CA ILE A 19 -0.01 -5.03 -10.57
C ILE A 19 0.91 -5.71 -11.59
N GLU A 20 0.32 -6.46 -12.53
CA GLU A 20 1.00 -6.81 -13.77
C GLU A 20 0.40 -6.03 -14.94
N CYS A 21 1.25 -5.19 -15.53
CA CYS A 21 1.10 -4.60 -16.83
C CYS A 21 1.25 -5.71 -17.89
N GLY A 22 0.16 -6.39 -18.27
CA GLY A 22 0.28 -7.42 -19.30
C GLY A 22 -0.99 -8.23 -19.53
N ARG A 23 -1.37 -8.35 -20.80
CA ARG A 23 -2.57 -9.06 -21.27
C ARG A 23 -2.42 -10.58 -21.02
N MET A 24 -3.04 -11.14 -19.98
CA MET A 24 -3.18 -12.59 -19.80
C MET A 24 -4.60 -12.99 -19.40
N ALA A 25 -5.16 -13.99 -20.10
CA ALA A 25 -6.52 -14.48 -19.95
C ALA A 25 -6.74 -15.15 -18.57
N TYR A 26 -7.64 -14.58 -17.77
CA TYR A 26 -7.94 -15.03 -16.40
C TYR A 26 -8.94 -16.20 -16.43
N ALA A 27 -8.48 -17.42 -16.11
CA ALA A 27 -9.37 -18.45 -15.59
C ALA A 27 -9.68 -18.08 -14.13
N LYS A 28 -10.95 -17.81 -13.86
CA LYS A 28 -11.47 -17.28 -12.59
C LYS A 28 -11.34 -18.31 -11.46
N GLU A 29 -10.24 -18.29 -10.71
CA GLU A 29 -10.25 -18.78 -9.33
C GLU A 29 -10.80 -17.69 -8.42
N SER A 30 -12.06 -17.86 -8.03
CA SER A 30 -12.80 -16.97 -7.14
C SER A 30 -12.49 -17.31 -5.68
N GLY A 31 -11.31 -16.92 -5.19
CA GLY A 31 -10.94 -17.03 -3.79
C GLY A 31 -10.44 -15.70 -3.25
N PHE A 32 -11.10 -15.15 -2.23
CA PHE A 32 -10.48 -14.10 -1.41
C PHE A 32 -9.49 -14.79 -0.47
N HIS A 33 -8.20 -14.50 -0.65
CA HIS A 33 -7.13 -15.05 0.19
C HIS A 33 -6.57 -13.93 1.08
N PHE A 34 -6.60 -14.14 2.40
CA PHE A 34 -5.92 -13.25 3.35
C PHE A 34 -5.22 -14.08 4.42
N ARG A 35 -4.08 -13.59 4.90
CA ARG A 35 -3.30 -14.21 5.99
C ARG A 35 -2.93 -13.15 7.00
N GLU A 36 -3.36 -13.32 8.25
CA GLU A 36 -2.92 -12.44 9.33
C GLU A 36 -1.60 -12.96 9.93
N ILE A 37 -0.62 -12.08 10.03
CA ILE A 37 0.71 -12.40 10.57
C ILE A 37 1.02 -11.39 11.67
N LYS A 38 1.34 -11.88 12.87
CA LYS A 38 1.81 -11.03 13.96
C LYS A 38 3.33 -10.86 13.85
N GLY A 39 3.77 -9.68 13.44
CA GLY A 39 5.19 -9.39 13.25
C GLY A 39 5.44 -7.93 12.89
N ASN A 40 6.66 -7.66 12.42
CA ASN A 40 7.01 -6.35 11.87
C ASN A 40 6.67 -6.31 10.38
N LEU A 41 5.80 -5.39 9.98
CA LEU A 41 5.45 -5.19 8.57
C LEU A 41 6.69 -4.89 7.68
N PHE A 42 7.67 -4.18 8.22
CA PHE A 42 8.84 -3.78 7.44
C PHE A 42 9.91 -4.88 7.30
N SER A 43 9.72 -6.05 7.94
CA SER A 43 10.59 -7.21 7.74
C SER A 43 10.12 -8.14 6.62
N CYS A 44 9.05 -7.78 5.88
CA CYS A 44 8.65 -8.47 4.66
C CYS A 44 9.78 -8.45 3.62
N GLU A 45 9.76 -9.45 2.74
CA GLU A 45 10.74 -9.59 1.66
C GLU A 45 10.69 -8.39 0.71
N LYS A 46 11.80 -8.17 -0.01
CA LYS A 46 11.98 -6.96 -0.83
C LYS A 46 11.14 -6.94 -2.10
N ASP A 47 10.69 -8.10 -2.55
CA ASP A 47 9.73 -8.32 -3.63
C ASP A 47 8.28 -8.12 -3.19
N THR A 48 8.01 -8.14 -1.87
CA THR A 48 6.67 -7.95 -1.32
C THR A 48 6.30 -6.47 -1.30
N SER A 49 5.27 -6.12 -2.06
CA SER A 49 4.70 -4.77 -2.11
C SER A 49 3.89 -4.46 -0.84
N LEU A 50 3.93 -3.21 -0.41
CA LEU A 50 3.28 -2.75 0.82
C LEU A 50 2.20 -1.72 0.51
N ALA A 51 1.10 -1.72 1.26
CA ALA A 51 0.03 -0.73 1.12
C ALA A 51 -0.35 -0.12 2.47
N HIS A 52 -0.64 1.18 2.50
CA HIS A 52 -1.27 1.82 3.64
C HIS A 52 -2.13 3.02 3.23
N CYS A 53 -3.06 3.40 4.11
CA CYS A 53 -3.86 4.60 3.92
C CYS A 53 -3.13 5.85 4.44
N ILE A 54 -3.32 6.96 3.74
CA ILE A 54 -2.86 8.30 4.09
C ILE A 54 -3.98 9.33 3.95
N SER A 55 -3.76 10.50 4.55
CA SER A 55 -4.54 11.69 4.26
C SER A 55 -4.09 12.32 2.94
N ALA A 56 -5.02 12.99 2.25
CA ALA A 56 -4.77 13.70 1.00
C ALA A 56 -3.69 14.80 1.11
N ASP A 57 -3.37 15.28 2.31
CA ASP A 57 -2.31 16.26 2.55
C ASP A 57 -0.90 15.63 2.57
N VAL A 58 -0.79 14.30 2.49
CA VAL A 58 0.45 13.53 2.48
C VAL A 58 1.36 13.89 3.67
N HIS A 59 0.77 14.29 4.81
CA HIS A 59 1.53 14.76 5.96
C HIS A 59 2.35 13.64 6.61
N MET A 60 1.74 12.45 6.76
CA MET A 60 2.35 11.22 7.30
C MET A 60 3.14 11.45 8.61
N GLY A 61 2.55 12.20 9.55
CA GLY A 61 3.25 12.65 10.76
C GLY A 61 3.13 11.73 11.98
N LYS A 62 2.29 10.67 11.92
CA LYS A 62 1.99 9.79 13.06
C LYS A 62 1.80 8.34 12.65
N GLY A 63 1.88 7.44 13.62
CA GLY A 63 1.60 6.01 13.45
C GLY A 63 2.52 5.34 12.44
N ILE A 64 2.00 4.33 11.74
CA ILE A 64 2.76 3.58 10.74
C ILE A 64 3.20 4.48 9.57
N ALA A 65 2.41 5.49 9.21
CA ALA A 65 2.70 6.40 8.10
C ALA A 65 4.00 7.21 8.33
N ALA A 66 4.29 7.59 9.58
CA ALA A 66 5.57 8.23 9.91
C ALA A 66 6.76 7.29 9.67
N THR A 67 6.59 6.00 9.94
CA THR A 67 7.60 4.98 9.64
C THR A 67 7.76 4.77 8.13
N PHE A 68 6.67 4.71 7.37
CA PHE A 68 6.72 4.67 5.90
C PHE A 68 7.47 5.88 5.32
N LYS A 69 7.18 7.09 5.81
CA LYS A 69 7.90 8.31 5.42
C LYS A 69 9.39 8.24 5.74
N LYS A 70 9.76 7.70 6.90
CA LYS A 70 11.17 7.54 7.30
C LYS A 70 11.91 6.48 6.47
N MET A 71 11.23 5.39 6.12
CA MET A 71 11.81 4.24 5.41
C MET A 71 11.88 4.45 3.89
N PHE A 72 10.81 4.99 3.29
CA PHE A 72 10.64 5.08 1.83
C PHE A 72 10.72 6.50 1.27
N GLY A 73 10.61 7.52 2.12
CA GLY A 73 10.66 8.92 1.72
C GLY A 73 9.57 9.26 0.72
N GLY A 74 9.94 9.94 -0.37
CA GLY A 74 9.07 10.14 -1.54
C GLY A 74 7.86 11.05 -1.34
N VAL A 75 7.82 11.86 -0.27
CA VAL A 75 6.70 12.77 0.00
C VAL A 75 6.44 13.72 -1.17
N ASP A 76 7.51 14.26 -1.77
CA ASP A 76 7.37 15.16 -2.90
C ASP A 76 7.01 14.43 -4.19
N GLU A 77 7.40 13.16 -4.36
CA GLU A 77 6.93 12.31 -5.47
C GLU A 77 5.43 12.08 -5.37
N LEU A 78 4.92 11.74 -4.17
CA LEU A 78 3.50 11.55 -3.91
C LEU A 78 2.70 12.83 -4.12
N ARG A 79 3.23 13.97 -3.66
CA ARG A 79 2.58 15.28 -3.89
C ARG A 79 2.49 15.63 -5.38
N ARG A 80 3.52 15.29 -6.17
CA ARG A 80 3.50 15.52 -7.63
C ARG A 80 2.47 14.65 -8.35
N GLN A 81 2.15 13.48 -7.82
CA GLN A 81 1.08 12.64 -8.37
C GLN A 81 -0.31 13.27 -8.17
N GLY A 82 -0.48 14.13 -7.15
CA GLY A 82 -1.71 14.90 -6.97
C GLY A 82 -2.94 14.05 -6.66
N GLY A 83 -2.74 12.88 -6.04
CA GLY A 83 -3.82 11.96 -5.69
C GLY A 83 -4.87 12.59 -4.78
N LYS A 84 -6.15 12.30 -5.06
CA LYS A 84 -7.30 12.75 -4.28
C LYS A 84 -7.86 11.58 -3.45
N PRO A 85 -8.71 11.85 -2.45
CA PRO A 85 -9.40 10.77 -1.73
C PRO A 85 -10.11 9.82 -2.71
N GLY A 86 -9.75 8.53 -2.65
CA GLY A 86 -10.25 7.50 -3.57
C GLY A 86 -9.29 7.14 -4.71
N ASP A 87 -8.24 7.92 -4.93
CA ASP A 87 -7.14 7.57 -5.82
C ASP A 87 -6.08 6.74 -5.08
N VAL A 88 -5.17 6.13 -5.84
CA VAL A 88 -4.01 5.41 -5.30
C VAL A 88 -2.74 6.07 -5.83
N SER A 89 -1.89 6.52 -4.92
CA SER A 89 -0.53 6.97 -5.25
C SER A 89 0.46 5.85 -5.00
N MET A 90 1.57 5.80 -5.74
CA MET A 90 2.55 4.71 -5.59
C MET A 90 3.98 5.22 -5.66
N LEU A 91 4.86 4.57 -4.91
CA LEU A 91 6.31 4.74 -4.99
C LEU A 91 6.95 3.41 -5.38
N GLN A 92 7.77 3.42 -6.42
CA GLN A 92 8.62 2.27 -6.74
C GLN A 92 9.91 2.37 -5.93
N ARG A 93 10.24 1.30 -5.20
CA ARG A 93 11.48 1.18 -4.42
C ARG A 93 12.04 -0.21 -4.64
N ASP A 94 13.24 -0.27 -5.23
CA ASP A 94 13.85 -1.52 -5.67
C ASP A 94 12.89 -2.34 -6.56
N GLU A 95 12.64 -3.60 -6.21
CA GLU A 95 11.79 -4.54 -6.94
C GLU A 95 10.34 -4.57 -6.45
N ARG A 96 9.92 -3.57 -5.65
CA ARG A 96 8.55 -3.49 -5.12
C ARG A 96 7.89 -2.13 -5.30
N PHE A 97 6.58 -2.15 -5.16
CA PHE A 97 5.74 -0.96 -5.10
C PHE A 97 5.21 -0.73 -3.69
N ILE A 98 5.14 0.55 -3.32
CA ILE A 98 4.53 1.00 -2.07
C ILE A 98 3.30 1.81 -2.42
N TYR A 99 2.12 1.33 -2.03
CA TYR A 99 0.83 1.94 -2.32
C TYR A 99 0.33 2.82 -1.17
N TYR A 100 -0.14 3.99 -1.55
CA TYR A 100 -0.66 5.03 -0.68
C TYR A 100 -2.10 5.34 -1.09
N LEU A 101 -3.06 4.90 -0.27
CA LEU A 101 -4.51 5.04 -0.49
C LEU A 101 -5.11 6.22 0.28
#